data_AF-A0A7K4AQ67-F1
#
_entry.id   AF-A0A7K4AQ67-F1
#
_cell.length_a   1.000
_cell.length_b   1.000
_cell.length_c   1.000
_cell.angle_alpha   90.00
_cell.angle_beta   90.00
_cell.angle_gamma   90.00
#
_symmetry.space_group_name_H-M   'P 1'
#
loop_
_entity.id
_entity.type
_entity.pdbx_description
1 polymer ?
#
loop_
_entity_poly.entity_id
_entity_poly.type
_entity_poly.pdbx_seq_one_letter_code
_entity_poly.pdbx_strand_id
1 'polypeptide(L)'
;MSIQVTNPDGSRAAVETKTTGVDGTFRYSMTPSAAGEYSIMATYAGDAEYESSASSMIYTAIAPEPPPASNPDYDFMVSGNQVTTPTGEVAYTGSSYTAALQWAVKQSGKSVYMPAGTYTVTAEINPASGVTLFGDGPGPSGTVLNFEVPHLVVLPGVTDVTLKNFRTTGYGDILIAGPSSGILVQDVTAYHILGGGAAFWTWTSGNSVIDGVKFIRCIADTPDTFGFLLGGDGASDISLRTNGGWTKNIYMEDCQALNCGIYGRPNDFVCGFDLCEQTNVENVLLVRCSAINSWMNGFHLEQWPNSINVVLEDCVSSDNGVVRGNGFGYAWNSAYTTPIFKNCTGSGNKIALFMGPEPA
;
A
#
# COMPACT_ATOMS: atom_id res chain seq x y z
N MET A 1 20.33 31.54 6.55
CA MET A 1 20.21 30.38 5.65
C MET A 1 19.30 30.74 4.48
N SER A 2 19.60 30.24 3.28
CA SER A 2 18.70 30.29 2.13
C SER A 2 18.02 28.94 1.89
N ILE A 3 16.77 28.97 1.45
CA ILE A 3 16.00 27.79 1.02
C ILE A 3 15.62 27.97 -0.44
N GLN A 4 15.87 26.96 -1.26
CA GLN A 4 15.42 26.91 -2.65
C GLN A 4 14.60 25.64 -2.87
N VAL A 5 13.39 25.81 -3.37
CA VAL A 5 12.53 24.69 -3.80
C VAL A 5 12.61 24.55 -5.31
N THR A 6 12.81 23.33 -5.78
CA THR A 6 12.64 22.90 -7.17
C THR A 6 11.32 22.15 -7.25
N ASN A 7 10.43 22.61 -8.12
CA ASN A 7 9.11 22.03 -8.37
C ASN A 7 9.23 20.76 -9.24
N PRO A 8 8.16 19.95 -9.34
CA PRO A 8 8.14 18.72 -10.14
C PRO A 8 8.46 18.91 -11.63
N ASP A 9 8.18 20.09 -12.19
CA ASP A 9 8.49 20.45 -13.57
C ASP A 9 9.93 20.95 -13.77
N GLY A 10 10.76 20.92 -12.71
CA GLY A 10 12.13 21.42 -12.70
C GLY A 10 12.25 22.94 -12.53
N SER A 11 11.14 23.68 -12.48
CA SER A 11 11.16 25.12 -12.20
C SER A 11 11.58 25.37 -10.75
N ARG A 12 12.30 26.48 -10.52
CA ARG A 12 12.75 26.84 -9.17
C ARG A 12 11.91 27.96 -8.61
N ALA A 13 11.40 27.77 -7.41
CA ALA A 13 10.77 28.82 -6.64
C ALA A 13 11.80 29.91 -6.25
N ALA A 14 11.28 31.09 -5.90
CA ALA A 14 12.11 32.17 -5.37
C ALA A 14 12.89 31.70 -4.14
N VAL A 15 14.15 32.11 -4.03
CA VAL A 15 14.99 31.79 -2.87
C VAL A 15 14.46 32.53 -1.66
N GLU A 16 14.15 31.79 -0.59
CA GLU A 16 13.74 32.36 0.68
C GLU A 16 14.90 32.42 1.67
N THR A 17 15.03 33.50 2.42
CA THR A 17 15.99 33.59 3.52
C THR A 17 15.27 33.32 4.84
N LYS A 18 15.81 32.40 5.65
CA LYS A 18 15.36 32.15 7.03
C LYS A 18 16.49 32.42 8.02
N THR A 19 16.11 33.00 9.15
CA THR A 19 16.96 33.15 10.34
C THR A 19 16.92 31.84 11.12
N THR A 20 18.09 31.35 11.51
CA THR A 20 18.24 30.17 12.36
C THR A 20 18.04 30.54 13.83
N GLY A 21 17.60 29.58 14.64
CA GLY A 21 17.61 29.68 16.09
C GLY A 21 19.03 29.66 16.65
N VAL A 22 19.14 29.89 17.97
CA VAL A 22 20.42 29.87 18.71
C VAL A 22 21.12 28.51 18.68
N ASP A 23 20.40 27.46 18.31
CA ASP A 23 20.86 26.08 18.14
C ASP A 23 21.07 25.69 16.66
N GLY A 24 20.97 26.65 15.74
CA GLY A 24 21.11 26.42 14.30
C GLY A 24 19.86 25.86 13.61
N THR A 25 18.74 25.69 14.32
CA THR A 25 17.51 25.12 13.75
C THR A 25 16.66 26.16 13.01
N PHE A 26 15.78 25.72 12.12
CA PHE A 26 14.82 26.57 11.42
C PHE A 26 13.54 25.78 11.13
N ARG A 27 12.44 26.49 10.83
CA ARG A 27 11.20 25.88 10.34
C ARG A 27 10.86 26.45 8.98
N TYR A 28 10.42 25.57 8.10
CA TYR A 28 9.95 25.90 6.77
C TYR A 28 8.58 25.24 6.53
N SER A 29 7.68 25.96 5.89
CA SER A 29 6.35 25.47 5.53
C SER A 29 6.09 25.89 4.09
N MET A 30 5.57 24.96 3.30
CA MET A 30 5.17 25.20 1.91
C MET A 30 3.85 24.50 1.64
N THR A 31 3.08 25.04 0.70
CA THR A 31 1.91 24.39 0.13
C THR A 31 2.28 23.96 -1.29
N PRO A 32 2.30 22.66 -1.60
CA PRO A 32 2.58 22.18 -2.95
C PRO A 32 1.55 22.71 -3.95
N SER A 33 2.01 23.19 -5.11
CA SER A 33 1.15 23.73 -6.17
C SER A 33 0.68 22.69 -7.18
N ALA A 34 1.34 21.54 -7.20
CA ALA A 34 1.09 20.41 -8.09
C ALA A 34 1.54 19.10 -7.43
N ALA A 35 1.00 17.99 -7.91
CA ALA A 35 1.52 16.67 -7.55
C ALA A 35 2.91 16.46 -8.16
N GLY A 36 3.71 15.60 -7.54
CA GLY A 36 5.03 15.20 -7.99
C GLY A 36 6.13 15.55 -7.00
N GLU A 37 7.37 15.32 -7.42
CA GLU A 37 8.56 15.44 -6.59
C GLU A 37 9.03 16.90 -6.46
N TYR A 38 9.21 17.36 -5.23
CA TYR A 38 9.84 18.64 -4.91
C TYR A 38 11.21 18.38 -4.29
N SER A 39 12.22 19.11 -4.74
CA SER A 39 13.55 19.14 -4.11
C SER A 39 13.71 20.43 -3.31
N ILE A 40 13.92 20.31 -2.01
CA ILE A 40 14.08 21.44 -1.09
C ILE A 40 15.54 21.46 -0.64
N MET A 41 16.28 22.48 -1.06
CA MET A 41 17.68 22.70 -0.70
C MET A 41 17.78 23.82 0.33
N ALA A 42 18.41 23.54 1.47
CA ALA A 42 18.80 24.53 2.46
C ALA A 42 20.32 24.77 2.37
N THR A 43 20.73 26.04 2.34
CA THR A 43 22.14 26.42 2.21
C THR A 43 22.50 27.52 3.21
N TYR A 44 23.60 27.32 3.92
CA TYR A 44 24.24 28.31 4.77
C TYR A 44 25.59 28.65 4.16
N ALA A 45 25.80 29.93 3.84
CA ALA A 45 26.99 30.38 3.12
C ALA A 45 28.27 30.40 3.98
N GLY A 46 28.15 30.13 5.29
CA GLY A 46 29.22 30.35 6.26
C GLY A 46 29.22 31.78 6.81
N ASP A 47 29.96 31.97 7.88
CA ASP A 47 30.31 33.28 8.43
C ASP A 47 31.74 33.27 9.00
N ALA A 48 32.07 34.21 9.88
CA ALA A 48 33.41 34.32 10.46
C ALA A 48 33.75 33.19 11.45
N GLU A 49 32.74 32.50 11.98
CA GLU A 49 32.88 31.46 13.01
C GLU A 49 32.61 30.05 12.44
N TYR A 50 31.78 29.94 11.40
CA TYR A 50 31.34 28.65 10.86
C TYR A 50 31.49 28.55 9.34
N GLU A 51 31.93 27.38 8.87
CA GLU A 51 32.04 27.05 7.45
C GLU A 51 30.67 26.95 6.77
N SER A 52 30.67 27.09 5.45
CA SER A 52 29.46 26.90 4.63
C SER A 52 28.95 25.46 4.69
N SER A 53 27.64 25.28 4.61
CA SER A 53 27.00 23.96 4.57
C SER A 53 25.73 23.96 3.74
N ALA A 54 25.34 22.79 3.24
CA ALA A 54 24.07 22.60 2.53
C ALA A 54 23.48 21.23 2.84
N SER A 55 22.15 21.15 2.77
CA SER A 55 21.40 19.90 2.89
C SER A 55 20.17 19.96 2.00
N SER A 56 19.78 18.82 1.45
CA SER A 56 18.60 18.70 0.59
C SER A 56 17.66 17.62 1.09
N MET A 57 16.36 17.85 0.92
CA MET A 57 15.33 16.84 1.10
C MET A 57 14.45 16.75 -0.14
N ILE A 58 13.90 15.57 -0.37
CA ILE A 58 12.91 15.32 -1.42
C ILE A 58 11.55 15.16 -0.74
N TYR A 59 10.53 15.82 -1.27
CA TYR A 59 9.15 15.74 -0.81
C TYR A 59 8.23 15.49 -2.00
N THR A 60 7.50 14.39 -2.01
CA THR A 60 6.53 14.09 -3.07
C THR A 60 5.15 14.55 -2.64
N ALA A 61 4.60 15.55 -3.34
CA ALA A 61 3.23 15.97 -3.16
C ALA A 61 2.30 15.03 -3.92
N ILE A 62 1.23 14.58 -3.29
CA ILE A 62 0.20 13.77 -3.94
C ILE A 62 -0.91 14.72 -4.42
N ALA A 63 -1.46 14.46 -5.61
CA ALA A 63 -2.58 15.24 -6.13
C ALA A 63 -3.75 15.17 -5.14
N PRO A 64 -4.49 16.29 -4.94
CA PRO A 64 -5.76 16.20 -4.25
C PRO A 64 -6.65 15.20 -5.00
N GLU A 65 -7.36 14.40 -4.22
CA GLU A 65 -8.28 13.40 -4.72
C GLU A 65 -9.28 14.02 -5.71
N PRO A 66 -9.55 13.38 -6.87
CA PRO A 66 -10.58 13.85 -7.77
C PRO A 66 -11.90 13.99 -7.00
N PRO A 67 -12.67 15.07 -7.18
CA PRO A 67 -13.98 15.15 -6.58
C PRO A 67 -14.82 13.93 -6.99
N PRO A 68 -15.70 13.42 -6.11
CA PRO A 68 -16.53 12.28 -6.42
C PRO A 68 -17.27 12.46 -7.73
N ALA A 69 -17.43 11.38 -8.50
CA ALA A 69 -18.21 11.43 -9.74
C ALA A 69 -19.64 11.88 -9.39
N SER A 70 -20.15 12.92 -10.05
CA SER A 70 -21.46 13.50 -9.73
C SER A 70 -22.65 12.59 -10.04
N ASN A 71 -22.42 11.48 -10.73
CA ASN A 71 -23.40 10.42 -10.97
C ASN A 71 -22.69 9.11 -11.34
N PRO A 72 -22.26 8.31 -10.36
CA PRO A 72 -21.59 7.05 -10.64
C PRO A 72 -22.55 6.04 -11.29
N ASP A 73 -22.05 5.24 -12.22
CA ASP A 73 -22.80 4.11 -12.78
C ASP A 73 -22.72 2.92 -11.80
N TYR A 74 -23.88 2.45 -11.34
CA TYR A 74 -23.98 1.35 -10.37
C TYR A 74 -25.26 0.54 -10.59
N ASP A 75 -25.25 -0.72 -10.15
CA ASP A 75 -26.47 -1.52 -10.02
C ASP A 75 -27.12 -1.33 -8.65
N PHE A 76 -26.29 -1.16 -7.61
CA PHE A 76 -26.73 -1.00 -6.23
C PHE A 76 -25.99 0.13 -5.53
N MET A 77 -26.71 1.01 -4.84
CA MET A 77 -26.15 1.96 -3.89
C MET A 77 -26.47 1.50 -2.47
N VAL A 78 -25.45 1.44 -1.61
CA VAL A 78 -25.59 1.12 -0.18
C VAL A 78 -25.52 2.41 0.62
N SER A 79 -26.61 2.77 1.31
CA SER A 79 -26.67 3.95 2.16
C SER A 79 -27.36 3.60 3.48
N GLY A 80 -26.61 3.72 4.58
CA GLY A 80 -27.05 3.18 5.87
C GLY A 80 -27.32 1.68 5.76
N ASN A 81 -28.47 1.22 6.26
CA ASN A 81 -28.85 -0.19 6.17
C ASN A 81 -29.69 -0.53 4.93
N GLN A 82 -29.78 0.37 3.93
CA GLN A 82 -30.57 0.14 2.73
C GLN A 82 -29.69 -0.03 1.49
N VAL A 83 -30.16 -0.88 0.60
CA VAL A 83 -29.62 -1.05 -0.76
C VAL A 83 -30.69 -0.61 -1.74
N THR A 84 -30.34 0.32 -2.62
CA THR A 84 -31.24 0.91 -3.60
C THR A 84 -30.72 0.73 -5.02
N THR A 85 -31.63 0.66 -5.99
CA THR A 85 -31.32 0.67 -7.42
C THR A 85 -31.10 2.12 -7.91
N PRO A 86 -30.61 2.33 -9.15
CA PRO A 86 -30.51 3.68 -9.73
C PRO A 86 -31.84 4.43 -9.85
N THR A 87 -32.97 3.71 -9.88
CA THR A 87 -34.30 4.33 -9.90
C THR A 87 -34.79 4.77 -8.52
N GLY A 88 -34.02 4.49 -7.46
CA GLY A 88 -34.37 4.78 -6.07
C GLY A 88 -35.24 3.72 -5.40
N GLU A 89 -35.50 2.59 -6.08
CA GLU A 89 -36.23 1.48 -5.47
C GLU A 89 -35.37 0.75 -4.44
N VAL A 90 -35.95 0.40 -3.28
CA VAL A 90 -35.27 -0.38 -2.25
C VAL A 90 -35.20 -1.84 -2.69
N ALA A 91 -34.00 -2.31 -3.02
CA ALA A 91 -33.73 -3.70 -3.38
C ALA A 91 -33.58 -4.59 -2.13
N TYR A 92 -33.02 -4.05 -1.05
CA TYR A 92 -32.81 -4.76 0.21
C TYR A 92 -32.73 -3.80 1.40
N THR A 93 -33.11 -4.28 2.59
CA THR A 93 -32.88 -3.58 3.87
C THR A 93 -32.23 -4.55 4.85
N GLY A 94 -31.00 -4.27 5.23
CA GLY A 94 -30.24 -5.02 6.22
C GLY A 94 -30.60 -4.62 7.64
N SER A 95 -30.19 -5.45 8.61
CA SER A 95 -30.22 -5.10 10.04
C SER A 95 -29.16 -4.07 10.44
N SER A 96 -28.14 -3.87 9.59
CA SER A 96 -27.04 -2.92 9.76
C SER A 96 -26.49 -2.51 8.39
N TYR A 97 -25.55 -1.54 8.38
CA TYR A 97 -24.78 -1.22 7.17
C TYR A 97 -24.02 -2.44 6.66
N THR A 98 -23.36 -3.18 7.55
CA THR A 98 -22.63 -4.42 7.20
C THR A 98 -23.54 -5.44 6.51
N ALA A 99 -24.74 -5.66 7.03
CA ALA A 99 -25.69 -6.60 6.41
C ALA A 99 -26.14 -6.14 5.01
N ALA A 100 -26.37 -4.83 4.84
CA ALA A 100 -26.74 -4.25 3.55
C ALA A 100 -25.60 -4.34 2.53
N LEU A 101 -24.39 -3.96 2.93
CA LEU A 101 -23.18 -4.04 2.09
C LEU A 101 -22.89 -5.49 1.70
N GLN A 102 -22.91 -6.41 2.66
CA GLN A 102 -22.67 -7.83 2.40
C GLN A 102 -23.69 -8.41 1.42
N TRP A 103 -24.97 -8.08 1.56
CA TRP A 103 -25.99 -8.51 0.59
C TRP A 103 -25.70 -7.98 -0.82
N ALA A 104 -25.33 -6.70 -0.93
CA ALA A 104 -25.06 -6.05 -2.21
C ALA A 104 -23.84 -6.65 -2.91
N VAL A 105 -22.72 -6.85 -2.20
CA VAL A 105 -21.49 -7.41 -2.78
C VAL A 105 -21.59 -8.92 -3.05
N LYS A 106 -22.64 -9.60 -2.58
CA LYS A 106 -22.92 -11.00 -2.95
C LYS A 106 -23.68 -11.14 -4.27
N GLN A 107 -24.13 -10.05 -4.88
CA GLN A 107 -24.76 -10.07 -6.20
C GLN A 107 -23.68 -10.13 -7.29
N SER A 108 -23.40 -11.33 -7.81
CA SER A 108 -22.31 -11.53 -8.80
C SER A 108 -22.46 -10.66 -10.04
N GLY A 109 -21.34 -10.13 -10.53
CA GLY A 109 -21.30 -9.30 -11.74
C GLY A 109 -21.89 -7.89 -11.58
N LYS A 110 -22.15 -7.44 -10.35
CA LYS A 110 -22.83 -6.16 -10.07
C LYS A 110 -21.87 -5.08 -9.60
N SER A 111 -22.19 -3.84 -9.96
CA SER A 111 -21.51 -2.64 -9.46
C SER A 111 -22.20 -2.13 -8.20
N VAL A 112 -21.48 -2.09 -7.09
CA VAL A 112 -21.93 -1.68 -5.76
C VAL A 112 -21.24 -0.37 -5.38
N TYR A 113 -22.04 0.67 -5.25
CA TYR A 113 -21.61 2.02 -4.91
C TYR A 113 -21.85 2.31 -3.41
N MET A 114 -20.83 2.86 -2.77
CA MET A 114 -20.84 3.35 -1.40
C MET A 114 -20.59 4.86 -1.43
N PRO A 115 -21.59 5.72 -1.19
CA PRO A 115 -21.38 7.16 -1.13
C PRO A 115 -20.32 7.56 -0.08
N ALA A 116 -19.88 8.81 -0.15
CA ALA A 116 -19.02 9.39 0.88
C ALA A 116 -19.66 9.27 2.27
N GLY A 117 -18.86 8.86 3.25
CA GLY A 117 -19.29 8.59 4.61
C GLY A 117 -18.37 7.63 5.34
N THR A 118 -18.46 7.64 6.66
CA THR A 118 -17.77 6.66 7.52
C THR A 118 -18.77 5.63 8.02
N TYR A 119 -18.52 4.37 7.70
CA TYR A 119 -19.43 3.26 7.97
C TYR A 119 -18.79 2.26 8.92
N THR A 120 -19.46 1.97 10.02
CA THR A 120 -19.05 0.89 10.92
C THR A 120 -19.32 -0.46 10.26
N VAL A 121 -18.28 -1.28 10.19
CA VAL A 121 -18.29 -2.64 9.65
C VAL A 121 -17.97 -3.63 10.76
N THR A 122 -18.91 -4.55 11.02
CA THR A 122 -18.85 -5.47 12.18
C THR A 122 -18.73 -6.94 11.79
N ALA A 123 -18.49 -7.23 10.51
CA ALA A 123 -18.29 -8.57 9.97
C ALA A 123 -17.45 -8.48 8.69
N GLU A 124 -16.95 -9.61 8.22
CA GLU A 124 -16.27 -9.67 6.92
C GLU A 124 -17.16 -9.18 5.78
N ILE A 125 -16.53 -8.54 4.80
CA ILE A 125 -17.14 -8.19 3.52
C ILE A 125 -16.55 -9.13 2.47
N ASN A 126 -17.40 -9.97 1.86
CA ASN A 126 -16.96 -11.02 0.94
C ASN A 126 -17.59 -10.86 -0.48
N PRO A 127 -17.09 -9.93 -1.31
CA PRO A 127 -17.57 -9.76 -2.69
C PRO A 127 -17.59 -11.06 -3.50
N ALA A 128 -18.62 -11.27 -4.30
CA ALA A 128 -18.73 -12.36 -5.25
C ALA A 128 -17.98 -12.04 -6.56
N SER A 129 -17.70 -13.05 -7.38
CA SER A 129 -17.04 -12.87 -8.69
C SER A 129 -17.75 -11.82 -9.56
N GLY A 130 -16.96 -11.05 -10.31
CA GLY A 130 -17.44 -9.99 -11.21
C GLY A 130 -17.93 -8.72 -10.52
N VAL A 131 -17.88 -8.64 -9.18
CA VAL A 131 -18.36 -7.45 -8.44
C VAL A 131 -17.36 -6.31 -8.57
N THR A 132 -17.89 -5.11 -8.82
CA THR A 132 -17.16 -3.85 -8.63
C THR A 132 -17.67 -3.16 -7.38
N LEU A 133 -16.90 -3.15 -6.31
CA LEU A 133 -17.19 -2.37 -5.10
C LEU A 133 -16.43 -1.05 -5.15
N PHE A 134 -17.13 0.07 -5.06
CA PHE A 134 -16.48 1.37 -5.13
C PHE A 134 -17.15 2.46 -4.32
N GLY A 135 -16.38 3.50 -4.01
CA GLY A 135 -16.88 4.68 -3.31
C GLY A 135 -16.46 6.00 -3.93
N ASP A 136 -16.59 7.05 -3.12
CA ASP A 136 -16.34 8.45 -3.47
C ASP A 136 -14.91 8.91 -3.20
N GLY A 137 -14.03 7.97 -2.84
CA GLY A 137 -12.60 8.22 -2.69
C GLY A 137 -11.99 7.67 -1.38
N PRO A 138 -10.70 7.28 -1.36
CA PRO A 138 -9.94 6.95 -0.15
C PRO A 138 -9.67 8.09 0.86
N GLY A 139 -9.96 9.35 0.54
CA GLY A 139 -9.76 10.46 1.48
C GLY A 139 -10.67 10.38 2.72
N PRO A 140 -10.36 11.12 3.80
CA PRO A 140 -11.18 11.15 5.02
C PRO A 140 -12.58 11.75 4.80
N SER A 141 -12.79 12.51 3.73
CA SER A 141 -14.09 13.02 3.29
C SER A 141 -14.76 12.13 2.23
N GLY A 142 -14.10 11.06 1.80
CA GLY A 142 -14.64 10.09 0.86
C GLY A 142 -15.36 8.95 1.56
N THR A 143 -15.16 7.73 1.08
CA THR A 143 -15.82 6.53 1.60
C THR A 143 -14.87 5.78 2.54
N VAL A 144 -15.26 5.63 3.81
CA VAL A 144 -14.46 4.98 4.85
C VAL A 144 -15.21 3.78 5.43
N LEU A 145 -14.63 2.59 5.30
CA LEU A 145 -15.07 1.38 5.99
C LEU A 145 -14.26 1.21 7.28
N ASN A 146 -14.89 1.42 8.43
CA ASN A 146 -14.28 1.31 9.75
C ASN A 146 -14.58 -0.06 10.37
N PHE A 147 -13.59 -0.93 10.43
CA PHE A 147 -13.70 -2.26 11.03
C PHE A 147 -13.30 -2.21 12.50
N GLU A 148 -14.29 -2.20 13.41
CA GLU A 148 -14.08 -2.01 14.85
C GLU A 148 -13.63 -3.29 15.57
N VAL A 149 -13.80 -4.44 14.93
CA VAL A 149 -13.47 -5.77 15.42
C VAL A 149 -12.70 -6.55 14.35
N PRO A 150 -11.88 -7.56 14.71
CA PRO A 150 -11.07 -8.34 13.77
C PRO A 150 -11.88 -8.99 12.63
N HIS A 151 -12.00 -8.27 11.52
CA HIS A 151 -12.71 -8.63 10.29
C HIS A 151 -12.11 -7.83 9.14
N LEU A 152 -12.34 -8.32 7.92
CA LEU A 152 -11.64 -7.82 6.76
C LEU A 152 -12.49 -7.79 5.50
N VAL A 153 -11.97 -7.16 4.45
CA VAL A 153 -12.46 -7.40 3.09
C VAL A 153 -11.71 -8.61 2.56
N VAL A 154 -12.41 -9.72 2.34
CA VAL A 154 -11.79 -10.96 1.86
C VAL A 154 -12.40 -11.40 0.54
N LEU A 155 -11.53 -11.80 -0.37
CA LEU A 155 -11.85 -12.31 -1.70
C LEU A 155 -11.44 -13.79 -1.79
N PRO A 156 -12.28 -14.73 -1.27
CA PRO A 156 -11.93 -16.14 -1.22
C PRO A 156 -12.50 -16.88 -2.44
N GLY A 157 -11.64 -17.38 -3.32
CA GLY A 157 -12.13 -18.24 -4.40
C GLY A 157 -12.80 -17.48 -5.55
N VAL A 158 -12.47 -16.20 -5.79
CA VAL A 158 -13.25 -15.32 -6.67
C VAL A 158 -12.46 -14.84 -7.89
N THR A 159 -13.21 -14.39 -8.90
CA THR A 159 -12.65 -13.93 -10.17
C THR A 159 -13.23 -12.58 -10.57
N ASP A 160 -12.43 -11.78 -11.27
CA ASP A 160 -12.86 -10.52 -11.89
C ASP A 160 -13.51 -9.52 -10.91
N VAL A 161 -12.99 -9.45 -9.68
CA VAL A 161 -13.45 -8.49 -8.66
C VAL A 161 -12.65 -7.20 -8.74
N THR A 162 -13.34 -6.06 -8.70
CA THR A 162 -12.73 -4.73 -8.59
C THR A 162 -13.10 -4.07 -7.27
N LEU A 163 -12.09 -3.60 -6.53
CA LEU A 163 -12.23 -2.76 -5.34
C LEU A 163 -11.62 -1.39 -5.66
N LYS A 164 -12.38 -0.28 -5.58
CA LYS A 164 -11.81 1.04 -5.90
C LYS A 164 -12.38 2.25 -5.16
N ASN A 165 -11.58 3.30 -5.03
CA ASN A 165 -12.02 4.61 -4.52
C ASN A 165 -12.61 4.57 -3.10
N PHE A 166 -11.96 3.90 -2.16
CA PHE A 166 -12.40 3.93 -0.75
C PHE A 166 -11.23 3.70 0.20
N ARG A 167 -11.45 3.95 1.49
CA ARG A 167 -10.51 3.67 2.56
C ARG A 167 -11.05 2.60 3.50
N THR A 168 -10.15 1.77 4.00
CA THR A 168 -10.39 0.90 5.16
C THR A 168 -9.57 1.37 6.35
N THR A 169 -10.04 1.09 7.56
CA THR A 169 -9.34 1.40 8.81
C THR A 169 -9.71 0.44 9.93
N GLY A 170 -8.93 0.41 11.01
CA GLY A 170 -9.16 -0.51 12.13
C GLY A 170 -8.65 -1.89 11.77
N TYR A 171 -9.48 -2.92 11.74
CA TYR A 171 -9.06 -4.26 11.33
C TYR A 171 -9.20 -4.55 9.83
N GLY A 172 -9.63 -3.55 9.04
CA GLY A 172 -10.05 -3.74 7.65
C GLY A 172 -8.90 -3.92 6.66
N ASP A 173 -8.08 -4.96 6.81
CA ASP A 173 -7.18 -5.39 5.75
C ASP A 173 -7.95 -5.94 4.53
N ILE A 174 -7.22 -6.06 3.41
CA ILE A 174 -7.75 -6.60 2.16
C ILE A 174 -6.99 -7.87 1.80
N LEU A 175 -7.66 -9.01 1.96
CA LEU A 175 -7.11 -10.34 1.66
C LEU A 175 -7.67 -10.90 0.35
N ILE A 176 -6.77 -11.28 -0.54
CA ILE A 176 -7.06 -12.08 -1.74
C ILE A 176 -6.64 -13.52 -1.45
N ALA A 177 -7.61 -14.40 -1.22
CA ALA A 177 -7.31 -15.79 -0.86
C ALA A 177 -7.43 -16.73 -2.07
N GLY A 178 -6.45 -17.62 -2.20
CA GLY A 178 -6.36 -18.56 -3.30
C GLY A 178 -7.41 -19.68 -3.23
N PRO A 179 -7.90 -20.18 -4.38
CA PRO A 179 -7.59 -19.74 -5.73
C PRO A 179 -8.37 -18.47 -6.14
N SER A 180 -7.73 -17.48 -6.75
CA SER A 180 -8.43 -16.25 -7.22
C SER A 180 -7.76 -15.69 -8.47
N SER A 181 -8.51 -14.97 -9.32
CA SER A 181 -7.89 -14.34 -10.50
C SER A 181 -8.57 -13.05 -10.98
N GLY A 182 -7.86 -12.25 -11.76
CA GLY A 182 -8.42 -11.05 -12.38
C GLY A 182 -8.84 -9.98 -11.38
N ILE A 183 -8.10 -9.83 -10.28
CA ILE A 183 -8.46 -8.91 -9.19
C ILE A 183 -7.83 -7.54 -9.45
N LEU A 184 -8.63 -6.49 -9.34
CA LEU A 184 -8.16 -5.10 -9.36
C LEU A 184 -8.45 -4.42 -8.02
N VAL A 185 -7.43 -3.88 -7.39
CA VAL A 185 -7.55 -2.94 -6.27
C VAL A 185 -6.95 -1.62 -6.73
N GLN A 186 -7.75 -0.56 -6.76
CA GLN A 186 -7.34 0.71 -7.36
C GLN A 186 -7.79 1.91 -6.52
N ASP A 187 -6.90 2.86 -6.24
CA ASP A 187 -7.25 4.06 -5.45
C ASP A 187 -7.86 3.66 -4.09
N VAL A 188 -7.23 2.71 -3.40
CA VAL A 188 -7.66 2.25 -2.07
C VAL A 188 -6.60 2.58 -1.05
N THR A 189 -7.01 3.18 0.08
CA THR A 189 -6.12 3.41 1.22
C THR A 189 -6.50 2.51 2.38
N ALA A 190 -5.59 1.65 2.81
CA ALA A 190 -5.69 0.93 4.08
C ALA A 190 -4.91 1.72 5.13
N TYR A 191 -5.64 2.39 6.03
CA TYR A 191 -5.08 3.33 7.00
C TYR A 191 -5.21 2.79 8.42
N HIS A 192 -4.12 2.86 9.20
CA HIS A 192 -4.12 2.50 10.61
C HIS A 192 -4.74 1.12 10.87
N ILE A 193 -4.17 0.11 10.21
CA ILE A 193 -4.61 -1.27 10.30
C ILE A 193 -4.04 -1.92 11.57
N LEU A 194 -4.88 -2.44 12.46
CA LEU A 194 -4.53 -2.87 13.84
C LEU A 194 -4.19 -4.37 13.99
N GLY A 195 -4.09 -5.11 12.89
CA GLY A 195 -3.85 -6.55 12.91
C GLY A 195 -3.90 -7.16 11.51
N GLY A 196 -3.98 -8.49 11.43
CA GLY A 196 -4.01 -9.21 10.15
C GLY A 196 -2.62 -9.50 9.57
N GLY A 197 -2.61 -10.08 8.36
CA GLY A 197 -1.38 -10.50 7.68
C GLY A 197 -0.64 -9.35 7.00
N ALA A 198 -1.36 -8.42 6.37
CA ALA A 198 -0.84 -7.14 5.87
C ALA A 198 -2.03 -6.20 5.60
N ALA A 199 -1.78 -4.92 5.32
CA ALA A 199 -2.84 -4.01 4.89
C ALA A 199 -3.49 -4.46 3.56
N PHE A 200 -2.65 -4.91 2.61
CA PHE A 200 -3.07 -5.57 1.37
C PHE A 200 -2.29 -6.87 1.21
N TRP A 201 -2.98 -8.00 1.04
CA TRP A 201 -2.27 -9.27 0.95
C TRP A 201 -2.95 -10.31 0.09
N THR A 202 -2.11 -11.19 -0.45
CA THR A 202 -2.54 -12.45 -1.03
C THR A 202 -2.21 -13.59 -0.07
N TRP A 203 -3.06 -14.62 -0.03
CA TRP A 203 -2.79 -15.83 0.74
C TRP A 203 -3.12 -17.07 -0.08
N THR A 204 -2.10 -17.81 -0.51
CA THR A 204 -2.29 -19.12 -1.13
C THR A 204 -2.33 -20.21 -0.07
N SER A 205 -3.33 -21.10 -0.13
CA SER A 205 -3.37 -22.33 0.66
C SER A 205 -3.11 -23.59 -0.16
N GLY A 206 -2.28 -24.49 0.35
CA GLY A 206 -1.88 -25.72 -0.35
C GLY A 206 -1.34 -25.42 -1.75
N ASN A 207 -1.85 -26.12 -2.78
CA ASN A 207 -1.45 -25.91 -4.19
C ASN A 207 -2.30 -24.87 -4.93
N SER A 208 -2.98 -23.96 -4.22
CA SER A 208 -3.83 -22.95 -4.88
C SER A 208 -3.01 -21.94 -5.68
N VAL A 209 -3.66 -21.34 -6.68
CA VAL A 209 -3.07 -20.33 -7.54
C VAL A 209 -3.87 -19.04 -7.46
N ILE A 210 -3.18 -17.94 -7.19
CA ILE A 210 -3.68 -16.58 -7.36
C ILE A 210 -3.02 -16.02 -8.62
N ASP A 211 -3.82 -15.53 -9.58
CA ASP A 211 -3.30 -15.14 -10.90
C ASP A 211 -3.90 -13.82 -11.40
N GLY A 212 -3.07 -12.85 -11.77
CA GLY A 212 -3.52 -11.61 -12.38
C GLY A 212 -4.16 -10.66 -11.37
N VAL A 213 -3.38 -10.28 -10.36
CA VAL A 213 -3.78 -9.25 -9.38
C VAL A 213 -3.09 -7.95 -9.70
N LYS A 214 -3.86 -6.86 -9.69
CA LYS A 214 -3.37 -5.49 -9.90
C LYS A 214 -3.65 -4.62 -8.69
N PHE A 215 -2.62 -3.98 -8.16
CA PHE A 215 -2.74 -2.87 -7.20
C PHE A 215 -2.33 -1.59 -7.91
N ILE A 216 -3.20 -0.58 -7.95
CA ILE A 216 -2.93 0.68 -8.66
C ILE A 216 -3.24 1.84 -7.72
N ARG A 217 -2.24 2.66 -7.38
CA ARG A 217 -2.39 3.81 -6.46
C ARG A 217 -2.99 3.40 -5.11
N CYS A 218 -2.62 2.22 -4.63
CA CYS A 218 -2.99 1.75 -3.30
C CYS A 218 -2.01 2.26 -2.25
N ILE A 219 -2.52 2.67 -1.08
CA ILE A 219 -1.71 3.20 0.00
C ILE A 219 -1.94 2.36 1.26
N ALA A 220 -0.91 1.69 1.75
CA ALA A 220 -0.85 1.14 3.09
C ALA A 220 -0.19 2.18 3.99
N ASP A 221 -0.98 2.89 4.79
CA ASP A 221 -0.49 3.97 5.65
C ASP A 221 -0.63 3.58 7.12
N THR A 222 0.52 3.46 7.79
CA THR A 222 0.62 3.20 9.21
C THR A 222 -0.09 1.91 9.64
N PRO A 223 0.04 0.77 8.91
CA PRO A 223 -0.43 -0.50 9.45
C PRO A 223 0.49 -0.98 10.58
N ASP A 224 -0.10 -1.60 11.59
CA ASP A 224 0.59 -2.40 12.62
C ASP A 224 1.07 -3.75 12.05
N THR A 225 1.05 -3.93 10.74
CA THR A 225 1.42 -5.16 10.04
C THR A 225 2.17 -4.80 8.76
N PHE A 226 2.43 -5.76 7.88
CA PHE A 226 3.05 -5.49 6.59
C PHE A 226 2.20 -4.50 5.77
N GLY A 227 2.82 -3.72 4.88
CA GLY A 227 2.06 -2.90 3.94
C GLY A 227 1.40 -3.75 2.88
N PHE A 228 2.22 -4.44 2.10
CA PHE A 228 1.83 -5.38 1.06
C PHE A 228 2.50 -6.72 1.30
N LEU A 229 1.76 -7.82 1.18
CA LEU A 229 2.28 -9.17 1.37
C LEU A 229 1.81 -10.11 0.26
N LEU A 230 2.74 -10.78 -0.40
CA LEU A 230 2.46 -11.95 -1.22
C LEU A 230 2.76 -13.19 -0.38
N GLY A 231 1.71 -13.73 0.26
CA GLY A 231 1.80 -14.74 1.31
C GLY A 231 1.19 -16.10 0.97
N GLY A 232 1.45 -17.11 1.81
CA GLY A 232 0.78 -18.41 1.77
C GLY A 232 1.01 -19.25 3.02
N ASP A 233 0.34 -20.40 3.12
CA ASP A 233 0.46 -21.33 4.26
C ASP A 233 1.64 -22.31 4.16
N GLY A 234 2.61 -22.02 3.31
CA GLY A 234 3.77 -22.87 3.14
C GLY A 234 4.70 -22.87 4.37
N ALA A 235 5.23 -24.02 4.76
CA ALA A 235 6.33 -24.09 5.72
C ALA A 235 7.61 -23.45 5.13
N SER A 236 8.30 -22.57 5.86
CA SER A 236 9.54 -21.87 5.45
C SER A 236 10.74 -22.83 5.21
N ASP A 237 10.64 -23.74 4.24
CA ASP A 237 11.62 -24.76 3.90
C ASP A 237 11.53 -25.11 2.39
N ILE A 238 12.59 -25.73 1.87
CA ILE A 238 12.77 -26.10 0.48
C ILE A 238 11.67 -26.99 -0.10
N SER A 239 10.92 -27.70 0.76
CA SER A 239 9.81 -28.56 0.35
C SER A 239 8.65 -27.82 -0.34
N LEU A 240 8.52 -26.50 -0.14
CA LEU A 240 7.51 -25.66 -0.82
C LEU A 240 7.70 -25.50 -2.31
N ARG A 241 8.89 -25.83 -2.81
CA ARG A 241 9.19 -25.69 -4.24
C ARG A 241 8.34 -26.56 -5.12
N THR A 242 7.89 -27.70 -4.60
CA THR A 242 7.14 -28.70 -5.37
C THR A 242 5.67 -28.75 -4.99
N ASN A 243 5.30 -28.31 -3.78
CA ASN A 243 3.95 -28.48 -3.22
C ASN A 243 3.39 -27.19 -2.58
N GLY A 244 3.95 -26.03 -2.93
CA GLY A 244 3.48 -24.73 -2.45
C GLY A 244 2.56 -24.03 -3.45
N GLY A 245 1.71 -23.13 -2.92
CA GLY A 245 0.85 -22.29 -3.73
C GLY A 245 1.63 -21.32 -4.60
N TRP A 246 0.94 -20.71 -5.57
CA TRP A 246 1.55 -19.76 -6.50
C TRP A 246 0.76 -18.47 -6.56
N THR A 247 1.47 -17.35 -6.48
CA THR A 247 0.96 -16.02 -6.75
C THR A 247 1.62 -15.49 -8.02
N LYS A 248 0.85 -15.34 -9.10
CA LYS A 248 1.34 -15.12 -10.47
C LYS A 248 0.80 -13.84 -11.09
N ASN A 249 1.59 -13.28 -12.01
CA ASN A 249 1.21 -12.14 -12.85
C ASN A 249 0.69 -10.96 -12.01
N ILE A 250 1.53 -10.54 -11.06
CA ILE A 250 1.21 -9.47 -10.12
C ILE A 250 1.75 -8.16 -10.65
N TYR A 251 0.89 -7.15 -10.70
CA TYR A 251 1.26 -5.81 -11.11
C TYR A 251 0.93 -4.81 -10.01
N MET A 252 1.92 -4.01 -9.60
CA MET A 252 1.70 -2.90 -8.68
C MET A 252 2.21 -1.61 -9.32
N GLU A 253 1.39 -0.57 -9.33
CA GLU A 253 1.70 0.72 -9.95
C GLU A 253 1.37 1.86 -8.99
N ASP A 254 2.34 2.73 -8.74
CA ASP A 254 2.17 3.92 -7.88
C ASP A 254 1.67 3.57 -6.45
N CYS A 255 2.01 2.38 -5.94
CA CYS A 255 1.62 1.93 -4.60
C CYS A 255 2.59 2.42 -3.53
N GLN A 256 2.08 2.73 -2.33
CA GLN A 256 2.87 3.25 -1.22
C GLN A 256 2.68 2.44 0.06
N ALA A 257 3.78 2.01 0.67
CA ALA A 257 3.82 1.44 2.01
C ALA A 257 4.51 2.43 2.94
N LEU A 258 3.77 3.01 3.87
CA LEU A 258 4.22 4.09 4.74
C LEU A 258 4.12 3.66 6.20
N ASN A 259 5.18 3.86 6.98
CA ASN A 259 5.18 3.67 8.43
C ASN A 259 4.77 2.26 8.90
N CYS A 260 4.97 1.23 8.08
CA CYS A 260 4.56 -0.14 8.39
C CYS A 260 5.31 -0.67 9.62
N GLY A 261 4.57 -1.12 10.63
CA GLY A 261 5.14 -1.71 11.85
C GLY A 261 5.74 -0.72 12.86
N ILE A 262 5.63 0.58 12.63
CA ILE A 262 6.27 1.61 13.46
C ILE A 262 5.56 1.78 14.81
N TYR A 263 4.23 1.85 14.79
CA TYR A 263 3.42 2.19 15.97
C TYR A 263 2.84 0.97 16.69
N GLY A 264 2.73 -0.15 16.00
CA GLY A 264 2.41 -1.48 16.51
C GLY A 264 2.95 -2.53 15.54
N ARG A 265 3.18 -3.76 16.01
CA ARG A 265 3.59 -4.89 15.17
C ARG A 265 3.33 -6.24 15.84
N PRO A 266 2.92 -7.29 15.08
CA PRO A 266 2.73 -8.63 15.62
C PRO A 266 4.05 -9.35 15.91
N ASN A 267 5.14 -8.96 15.22
CA ASN A 267 6.47 -9.53 15.35
C ASN A 267 7.52 -8.48 14.92
N ASP A 268 8.81 -8.81 15.00
CA ASP A 268 9.90 -7.88 14.67
C ASP A 268 10.24 -7.82 13.16
N PHE A 269 9.56 -8.60 12.33
CA PHE A 269 9.76 -8.72 10.89
C PHE A 269 8.57 -8.11 10.14
N VAL A 270 8.46 -6.77 10.14
CA VAL A 270 7.40 -6.07 9.42
C VAL A 270 8.02 -5.18 8.34
N CYS A 271 7.65 -5.48 7.09
CA CYS A 271 8.17 -4.85 5.88
C CYS A 271 7.10 -3.97 5.21
N GLY A 272 7.56 -3.03 4.37
CA GLY A 272 6.67 -2.25 3.50
C GLY A 272 6.02 -3.15 2.45
N PHE A 273 6.86 -3.81 1.64
CA PHE A 273 6.46 -4.83 0.68
C PHE A 273 7.20 -6.13 0.99
N ASP A 274 6.47 -7.17 1.33
CA ASP A 274 6.97 -8.53 1.38
C ASP A 274 6.43 -9.29 0.17
N LEU A 275 7.30 -9.54 -0.80
CA LEU A 275 6.90 -10.00 -2.12
C LEU A 275 7.00 -11.51 -2.27
N CYS A 276 7.39 -12.25 -1.22
CA CYS A 276 7.54 -13.69 -1.29
C CYS A 276 7.64 -14.27 0.12
N GLU A 277 6.53 -14.33 0.87
CA GLU A 277 6.44 -14.95 2.19
C GLU A 277 5.73 -16.31 2.04
N GLN A 278 6.42 -17.42 2.22
CA GLN A 278 5.79 -18.75 2.30
C GLN A 278 4.89 -19.17 1.10
N THR A 279 4.94 -18.43 -0.02
CA THR A 279 4.32 -18.77 -1.32
C THR A 279 5.32 -18.63 -2.47
N ASN A 280 5.10 -19.38 -3.56
CA ASN A 280 5.88 -19.17 -4.78
C ASN A 280 5.35 -17.96 -5.54
N VAL A 281 6.24 -17.15 -6.11
CA VAL A 281 5.86 -15.99 -6.92
C VAL A 281 6.45 -16.04 -8.33
N GLU A 282 5.66 -15.62 -9.31
CA GLU A 282 6.04 -15.60 -10.72
C GLU A 282 5.51 -14.34 -11.41
N ASN A 283 6.35 -13.67 -12.20
CA ASN A 283 5.99 -12.49 -12.99
C ASN A 283 5.40 -11.38 -12.11
N VAL A 284 6.22 -10.86 -11.21
CA VAL A 284 5.87 -9.76 -10.30
C VAL A 284 6.53 -8.48 -10.80
N LEU A 285 5.75 -7.47 -11.14
CA LEU A 285 6.22 -6.17 -11.61
C LEU A 285 5.69 -5.05 -10.71
N LEU A 286 6.61 -4.30 -10.10
CA LEU A 286 6.31 -3.07 -9.37
C LEU A 286 6.86 -1.88 -10.17
N VAL A 287 6.02 -0.86 -10.37
CA VAL A 287 6.38 0.37 -11.10
C VAL A 287 6.05 1.57 -10.25
N ARG A 288 7.05 2.43 -9.98
CA ARG A 288 6.90 3.67 -9.19
C ARG A 288 6.31 3.45 -7.80
N CYS A 289 6.57 2.30 -7.19
CA CYS A 289 6.14 2.00 -5.83
C CYS A 289 7.14 2.56 -4.80
N SER A 290 6.65 2.98 -3.63
CA SER A 290 7.51 3.51 -2.56
C SER A 290 7.30 2.80 -1.23
N ALA A 291 8.39 2.38 -0.59
CA ALA A 291 8.39 1.89 0.78
C ALA A 291 9.14 2.88 1.67
N ILE A 292 8.43 3.49 2.63
CA ILE A 292 8.97 4.60 3.43
C ILE A 292 8.77 4.33 4.91
N ASN A 293 9.85 4.44 5.68
CA ASN A 293 9.84 4.38 7.14
C ASN A 293 9.20 3.09 7.69
N SER A 294 9.51 1.95 7.10
CA SER A 294 9.06 0.64 7.61
C SER A 294 9.96 0.17 8.76
N TRP A 295 9.38 -0.57 9.70
CA TRP A 295 10.08 -1.11 10.87
C TRP A 295 11.33 -1.91 10.48
N MET A 296 11.18 -2.82 9.52
CA MET A 296 12.27 -3.62 8.98
C MET A 296 12.59 -3.26 7.52
N ASN A 297 12.13 -4.02 6.54
CA ASN A 297 12.56 -3.81 5.16
C ASN A 297 11.61 -2.89 4.39
N GLY A 298 12.14 -2.13 3.43
CA GLY A 298 11.30 -1.44 2.46
C GLY A 298 10.66 -2.46 1.50
N PHE A 299 11.51 -3.18 0.78
CA PHE A 299 11.12 -4.30 -0.09
C PHE A 299 11.86 -5.56 0.34
N HIS A 300 11.13 -6.66 0.52
CA HIS A 300 11.66 -7.93 0.98
C HIS A 300 11.27 -9.09 0.06
N LEU A 301 12.22 -10.01 -0.15
CA LEU A 301 11.94 -11.36 -0.63
C LEU A 301 12.72 -12.38 0.19
N GLU A 302 12.01 -13.43 0.62
CA GLU A 302 12.59 -14.56 1.34
C GLU A 302 13.53 -15.41 0.44
N GLN A 303 14.36 -16.22 1.11
CA GLN A 303 15.26 -17.18 0.45
C GLN A 303 14.52 -18.34 -0.23
N TRP A 304 13.45 -18.75 0.44
CA TRP A 304 12.51 -19.81 0.05
C TRP A 304 11.15 -19.21 0.35
N PRO A 305 10.16 -19.23 -0.56
CA PRO A 305 9.99 -20.15 -1.71
C PRO A 305 10.56 -19.68 -3.07
N ASN A 306 10.06 -20.21 -4.19
CA ASN A 306 10.51 -19.79 -5.53
C ASN A 306 10.06 -18.35 -5.81
N SER A 307 10.99 -17.50 -6.24
CA SER A 307 10.68 -16.23 -6.88
C SER A 307 11.25 -16.23 -8.31
N ILE A 308 10.39 -15.96 -9.30
CA ILE A 308 10.72 -16.01 -10.72
C ILE A 308 10.25 -14.73 -11.39
N ASN A 309 11.14 -14.06 -12.13
CA ASN A 309 10.83 -12.86 -12.89
C ASN A 309 10.18 -11.75 -12.03
N VAL A 310 10.94 -11.29 -11.02
CA VAL A 310 10.55 -10.17 -10.17
C VAL A 310 11.28 -8.92 -10.64
N VAL A 311 10.54 -7.87 -10.97
CA VAL A 311 11.04 -6.63 -11.55
C VAL A 311 10.51 -5.44 -10.76
N LEU A 312 11.42 -4.53 -10.40
CA LEU A 312 11.09 -3.24 -9.80
C LEU A 312 11.60 -2.13 -10.72
N GLU A 313 10.72 -1.23 -11.13
CA GLU A 313 11.02 -0.10 -12.01
C GLU A 313 10.64 1.21 -11.33
N ASP A 314 11.57 2.16 -11.27
CA ASP A 314 11.36 3.49 -10.68
C ASP A 314 10.88 3.45 -9.21
N CYS A 315 11.18 2.38 -8.48
CA CYS A 315 10.75 2.23 -7.09
C CYS A 315 11.67 2.99 -6.13
N VAL A 316 11.12 3.45 -5.01
CA VAL A 316 11.83 4.20 -3.96
C VAL A 316 11.76 3.48 -2.63
N SER A 317 12.91 3.31 -1.98
CA SER A 317 12.99 2.83 -0.61
C SER A 317 13.65 3.89 0.26
N SER A 318 12.92 4.46 1.23
CA SER A 318 13.45 5.52 2.10
C SER A 318 13.27 5.24 3.58
N ASP A 319 14.32 5.50 4.37
CA ASP A 319 14.28 5.53 5.83
C ASP A 319 13.76 4.23 6.49
N ASN A 320 13.87 3.10 5.80
CA ASN A 320 13.48 1.79 6.34
C ASN A 320 14.56 1.20 7.25
N GLY A 321 14.16 0.27 8.11
CA GLY A 321 15.07 -0.48 8.97
C GLY A 321 15.29 0.19 10.32
N VAL A 322 14.22 0.78 10.89
CA VAL A 322 14.22 1.44 12.20
C VAL A 322 14.60 0.48 13.34
N VAL A 323 14.44 -0.84 13.13
CA VAL A 323 14.83 -1.89 14.09
C VAL A 323 16.30 -1.77 14.54
N ARG A 324 16.58 -2.16 15.81
CA ARG A 324 17.95 -2.18 16.35
C ARG A 324 18.89 -3.19 15.64
N GLY A 325 18.34 -4.14 14.85
CA GLY A 325 19.07 -5.17 14.07
C GLY A 325 19.26 -4.84 12.59
N ASN A 326 19.35 -5.84 11.72
CA ASN A 326 19.50 -5.65 10.28
C ASN A 326 18.14 -5.28 9.66
N GLY A 327 18.02 -4.08 9.10
CA GLY A 327 16.88 -3.66 8.29
C GLY A 327 17.40 -3.04 6.99
N PHE A 328 16.69 -3.27 5.90
CA PHE A 328 17.18 -2.99 4.55
C PHE A 328 16.21 -2.14 3.74
N GLY A 329 16.73 -1.29 2.86
CA GLY A 329 15.92 -0.62 1.85
C GLY A 329 15.35 -1.65 0.86
N TYR A 330 16.25 -2.45 0.31
CA TYR A 330 15.94 -3.63 -0.51
C TYR A 330 16.65 -4.85 0.08
N ALA A 331 15.90 -5.85 0.53
CA ALA A 331 16.41 -7.13 1.01
C ALA A 331 16.12 -8.22 -0.02
N TRP A 332 17.17 -8.82 -0.58
CA TRP A 332 17.05 -9.93 -1.50
C TRP A 332 17.77 -11.17 -0.99
N ASN A 333 16.98 -12.13 -0.52
CA ASN A 333 17.48 -13.39 0.00
C ASN A 333 17.26 -14.56 -0.99
N SER A 334 16.54 -14.38 -2.12
CA SER A 334 16.21 -15.50 -3.01
C SER A 334 17.42 -16.22 -3.60
N ALA A 335 17.42 -17.55 -3.48
CA ALA A 335 18.47 -18.42 -3.98
C ALA A 335 18.38 -18.75 -5.49
N TYR A 336 17.36 -18.26 -6.22
CA TYR A 336 17.02 -18.81 -7.55
C TYR A 336 16.96 -17.79 -8.68
N THR A 337 16.40 -16.61 -8.41
CA THR A 337 16.50 -15.51 -9.35
C THR A 337 17.08 -14.31 -8.66
N THR A 338 17.71 -13.44 -9.45
CA THR A 338 18.10 -12.11 -9.04
C THR A 338 16.99 -11.18 -9.56
N PRO A 339 16.47 -10.25 -8.75
CA PRO A 339 15.46 -9.33 -9.23
C PRO A 339 16.09 -8.39 -10.23
N ILE A 340 15.26 -7.79 -11.06
CA ILE A 340 15.69 -6.73 -11.97
C ILE A 340 15.26 -5.40 -11.35
N PHE A 341 16.23 -4.62 -10.91
CA PHE A 341 16.01 -3.22 -10.52
C PHE A 341 16.30 -2.31 -11.71
N LYS A 342 15.34 -1.46 -12.07
CA LYS A 342 15.50 -0.43 -13.11
C LYS A 342 15.22 0.92 -12.49
N ASN A 343 16.24 1.78 -12.41
CA ASN A 343 16.11 3.14 -11.89
C ASN A 343 15.52 3.21 -10.45
N CYS A 344 15.81 2.22 -9.61
CA CYS A 344 15.36 2.23 -8.22
C CYS A 344 16.30 3.06 -7.33
N THR A 345 15.74 3.73 -6.32
CA THR A 345 16.49 4.59 -5.41
C THR A 345 16.35 4.12 -3.96
N GLY A 346 17.47 3.99 -3.25
CA GLY A 346 17.51 3.73 -1.82
C GLY A 346 18.19 4.87 -1.06
N SER A 347 17.49 5.53 -0.14
CA SER A 347 18.02 6.66 0.67
C SER A 347 17.64 6.53 2.14
N GLY A 348 18.48 6.97 3.08
CA GLY A 348 18.13 7.00 4.51
C GLY A 348 17.89 5.65 5.20
N ASN A 349 17.80 4.55 4.45
CA ASN A 349 17.65 3.20 5.00
C ASN A 349 18.89 2.83 5.84
N LYS A 350 18.68 2.02 6.87
CA LYS A 350 19.77 1.52 7.71
C LYS A 350 20.85 0.80 6.89
N ILE A 351 20.43 -0.05 5.96
CA ILE A 351 21.28 -0.61 4.90
C ILE A 351 20.52 -0.45 3.59
N ALA A 352 21.12 0.15 2.56
CA ALA A 352 20.40 0.47 1.32
C ALA A 352 19.97 -0.78 0.53
N LEU A 353 20.88 -1.73 0.35
CA LEU A 353 20.65 -2.96 -0.43
C LEU A 353 21.36 -4.13 0.25
N PHE A 354 20.67 -5.25 0.35
CA PHE A 354 21.22 -6.54 0.73
C PHE A 354 20.93 -7.57 -0.37
N MET A 355 21.98 -8.27 -0.78
CA MET A 355 21.91 -9.37 -1.73
C MET A 355 22.75 -10.52 -1.19
N GLY A 356 22.10 -11.63 -0.82
CA GLY A 356 22.79 -12.82 -0.32
C GLY A 356 21.89 -13.64 0.61
N PRO A 357 22.34 -14.84 1.00
CA PRO A 357 21.67 -15.59 2.05
C PRO A 357 21.70 -14.76 3.34
N GLU A 358 20.56 -14.57 4.01
CA GLU A 358 20.56 -13.91 5.34
C GLU A 358 21.56 -14.60 6.27
N PRO A 359 22.36 -13.86 7.05
CA PRO A 359 23.24 -14.45 8.05
C PRO A 359 22.38 -15.18 9.08
N ALA A 360 22.60 -16.49 9.19
CA ALA A 360 21.94 -17.38 10.13
C ALA A 360 22.08 -16.96 11.60
#